data_AF-A0A4R8QJM9-F1
#
_entry.id   AF-A0A4R8QJM9-F1
#
_cell.length_a   1.000
_cell.length_b   1.000
_cell.length_c   1.000
_cell.angle_alpha   90.00
_cell.angle_beta   90.00
_cell.angle_gamma   90.00
#
_symmetry.space_group_name_H-M   'P 1'
#
loop_
_entity.id
_entity.type
_entity.pdbx_description
1 polymer ?
#
loop_
_entity_poly.entity_id
_entity_poly.type
_entity_poly.pdbx_seq_one_letter_code
_entity_poly.pdbx_strand_id
1 'polypeptide(L)'
;MALDPSIIAIFGEVPAGVDLGEHKVIGYNASVCVVLGLAAISVALRFYVRSIKGAKIWHDDYVILISVIVFAEPFIYAAAVTSTKISTALSCSPVSYFWNRYLGARGSCINGGLFFFTSGIVNMLDDIVILLVPVPRIWELQMNKRTKFSIFGIMLLGGL
;
A
#
# COMPACT_ATOMS: atom_id res chain seq x y z
N MET A 1 -0.37 25.67 -19.84
CA MET A 1 -0.35 26.28 -18.49
C MET A 1 0.93 27.09 -18.41
N ALA A 2 0.88 28.42 -18.26
CA ALA A 2 2.11 29.22 -18.11
C ALA A 2 2.65 29.01 -16.69
N LEU A 3 3.93 28.64 -16.56
CA LEU A 3 4.60 28.44 -15.27
C LEU A 3 4.92 29.80 -14.65
N ASP A 4 4.63 29.96 -13.36
CA ASP A 4 4.92 31.18 -12.61
C ASP A 4 6.46 31.41 -12.55
N PRO A 5 6.96 32.61 -12.90
CA PRO A 5 8.39 32.93 -12.86
C PRO A 5 9.04 32.67 -11.51
N SER A 6 8.30 32.81 -10.41
CA SER A 6 8.77 32.58 -9.05
C SER A 6 9.09 31.11 -8.79
N ILE A 7 8.33 30.19 -9.40
CA ILE A 7 8.55 28.74 -9.27
C ILE A 7 9.81 28.33 -10.03
N ILE A 8 10.01 28.87 -11.24
CA ILE A 8 11.20 28.61 -12.05
C ILE A 8 12.46 29.14 -11.35
N ALA A 9 12.37 30.31 -10.70
CA ALA A 9 13.49 30.88 -9.94
C ALA A 9 13.92 30.03 -8.73
N ILE A 10 12.99 29.28 -8.13
CA ILE A 10 13.26 28.44 -6.94
C ILE A 10 13.70 27.03 -7.34
N PHE A 11 13.02 26.41 -8.31
CA PHE A 11 13.18 24.99 -8.64
C PHE A 11 13.95 24.73 -9.94
N GLY A 12 14.24 25.77 -10.74
CA GLY A 12 14.85 25.65 -12.05
C GLY A 12 13.84 25.42 -13.18
N GLU A 13 14.34 25.31 -14.40
CA GLU A 13 13.51 24.99 -15.57
C GLU A 13 13.10 23.51 -15.58
N VAL A 14 11.92 23.24 -16.11
CA VAL A 14 11.40 21.87 -16.24
C VAL A 14 12.23 21.10 -17.26
N PRO A 15 12.74 19.89 -16.93
CA PRO A 15 13.45 19.04 -17.88
C PRO A 15 12.59 18.72 -19.11
N ALA A 16 13.20 18.66 -20.30
CA ALA A 16 12.49 18.35 -21.53
C ALA A 16 11.79 16.98 -21.45
N GLY A 17 10.51 16.93 -21.84
CA GLY A 17 9.70 15.70 -21.89
C GLY A 17 8.87 15.39 -20.63
N VAL A 18 8.90 16.23 -19.61
CA VAL A 18 8.06 16.07 -18.41
C VAL A 18 6.74 16.83 -18.57
N ASP A 19 5.63 16.10 -18.65
CA ASP A 19 4.29 16.68 -18.67
C ASP A 19 3.73 16.83 -17.24
N LEU A 20 3.54 18.08 -16.81
CA LEU A 20 2.99 18.41 -15.49
C LEU A 20 1.45 18.30 -15.42
N GLY A 21 0.79 18.16 -16.56
CA GLY A 21 -0.66 17.94 -16.65
C GLY A 21 -1.06 16.46 -16.66
N GLU A 22 -0.10 15.54 -16.64
CA GLU A 22 -0.37 14.11 -16.67
C GLU A 22 -0.97 13.63 -15.33
N HIS A 23 -2.27 13.33 -15.32
CA HIS A 23 -2.97 12.82 -14.13
C HIS A 23 -3.22 11.30 -14.23
N LYS A 24 -2.40 10.50 -13.56
CA LYS A 24 -2.55 9.03 -13.51
C LYS A 24 -3.61 8.53 -12.52
N VAL A 25 -4.24 9.43 -11.76
CA VAL A 25 -5.22 9.12 -10.71
C VAL A 25 -6.38 8.29 -11.25
N ILE A 26 -6.90 8.64 -12.43
CA ILE A 26 -8.03 7.94 -13.04
C ILE A 26 -7.64 6.49 -13.38
N GLY A 27 -6.45 6.28 -13.94
CA GLY A 27 -5.95 4.94 -14.29
C GLY A 27 -5.71 4.06 -13.07
N TYR A 28 -5.12 4.63 -12.01
CA TYR A 28 -4.93 3.93 -10.74
C TYR A 28 -6.28 3.53 -10.11
N ASN A 29 -7.19 4.50 -9.95
CA ASN A 29 -8.52 4.25 -9.36
C ASN A 29 -9.30 3.21 -10.17
N ALA A 30 -9.23 3.26 -11.51
CA ALA A 30 -9.87 2.25 -12.36
C ALA A 30 -9.29 0.86 -12.12
N SER A 31 -7.97 0.74 -12.03
CA SER A 31 -7.28 -0.53 -11.76
C SER A 31 -7.70 -1.12 -10.41
N VAL A 32 -7.74 -0.29 -9.36
CA VAL A 32 -8.13 -0.74 -8.02
C VAL A 32 -9.60 -1.15 -7.98
N CYS A 33 -10.51 -0.37 -8.57
CA CYS A 33 -11.93 -0.72 -8.67
C CYS A 33 -12.15 -2.07 -9.35
N VAL A 34 -11.41 -2.36 -10.44
CA VAL A 34 -11.50 -3.64 -11.14
C VAL A 34 -11.02 -4.80 -10.24
N VAL A 35 -9.86 -4.67 -9.62
CA VAL A 35 -9.29 -5.73 -8.76
C VAL A 35 -10.19 -5.97 -7.54
N LEU A 36 -10.70 -4.92 -6.90
CA LEU A 36 -11.63 -5.05 -5.78
C LEU A 36 -12.97 -5.66 -6.19
N GLY A 37 -13.48 -5.31 -7.37
CA GLY A 37 -14.68 -5.93 -7.92
C GLY A 37 -14.51 -7.44 -8.12
N LEU A 38 -13.39 -7.86 -8.70
CA LEU A 38 -13.05 -9.28 -8.85
C LEU A 38 -12.92 -9.99 -7.50
N ALA A 39 -12.27 -9.35 -6.52
CA ALA A 39 -12.14 -9.89 -5.17
C ALA A 39 -13.51 -10.05 -4.49
N ALA A 40 -14.38 -9.04 -4.57
CA ALA A 40 -15.72 -9.06 -3.99
C ALA A 40 -16.59 -10.16 -4.62
N ILE A 41 -16.51 -10.35 -5.94
CA ILE A 41 -17.19 -11.44 -6.65
C ILE A 41 -16.69 -12.81 -6.16
N SER A 42 -15.37 -12.98 -6.04
CA SER A 42 -14.77 -14.22 -5.53
C SER A 42 -15.26 -14.55 -4.11
N VAL A 43 -15.31 -13.55 -3.23
CA VAL A 43 -15.85 -13.70 -1.87
C VAL A 43 -17.35 -14.02 -1.88
N ALA A 44 -18.15 -13.32 -2.67
CA ALA A 44 -19.58 -13.58 -2.79
C ALA A 44 -19.87 -15.01 -3.28
N LEU A 45 -19.15 -15.46 -4.32
CA LEU A 45 -19.24 -16.83 -4.84
C LEU A 45 -18.87 -17.85 -3.77
N ARG A 46 -17.83 -17.59 -2.97
CA ARG A 46 -17.41 -18.46 -1.88
C ARG A 46 -18.52 -18.65 -0.84
N PHE A 47 -19.14 -17.56 -0.39
CA PHE A 47 -20.25 -17.63 0.55
C PHE A 47 -21.51 -18.28 -0.07
N TYR A 48 -21.81 -17.98 -1.33
CA TYR A 48 -22.92 -18.58 -2.06
C TYR A 48 -22.80 -20.12 -2.13
N VAL A 49 -21.65 -20.63 -2.57
CA VAL A 49 -21.40 -22.08 -2.64
C VAL A 49 -21.45 -22.72 -1.26
N ARG A 50 -20.90 -22.07 -0.24
CA ARG A 50 -20.96 -22.58 1.15
C ARG A 50 -22.40 -22.62 1.69
N SER A 51 -23.22 -21.64 1.35
CA SER A 51 -24.64 -21.59 1.75
C SER A 51 -25.44 -22.74 1.14
N ILE A 52 -25.20 -23.09 -0.12
CA ILE A 52 -25.86 -24.23 -0.77
C ILE A 52 -25.40 -25.56 -0.14
N LYS A 53 -24.12 -25.67 0.19
CA LYS A 53 -23.55 -26.89 0.81
C LYS A 53 -23.82 -27.01 2.32
N GLY A 54 -24.47 -26.04 2.95
CA GLY A 54 -24.74 -26.05 4.40
C GLY A 54 -23.47 -26.08 5.26
N ALA A 55 -22.34 -25.59 4.74
CA ALA A 55 -21.06 -25.66 5.42
C ALA A 55 -20.96 -24.59 6.52
N LYS A 56 -20.44 -24.95 7.69
CA LYS A 56 -20.17 -24.00 8.78
C LYS A 56 -19.09 -22.99 8.39
N ILE A 57 -19.27 -21.73 8.82
CA ILE A 57 -18.31 -20.64 8.65
C ILE A 57 -17.11 -20.87 9.56
N TRP A 58 -15.89 -20.70 9.02
CA TRP A 58 -14.63 -20.83 9.77
C TRP A 58 -13.88 -19.49 9.86
N HIS A 59 -12.83 -19.42 10.68
CA HIS A 59 -12.01 -18.20 10.83
C HIS A 59 -11.52 -17.63 9.49
N ASP A 60 -11.21 -18.49 8.53
CA ASP A 60 -10.78 -18.09 7.18
C ASP A 60 -11.83 -17.25 6.43
N ASP A 61 -13.13 -17.56 6.63
CA ASP A 61 -14.23 -16.79 6.05
C ASP A 61 -14.38 -15.40 6.68
N TYR A 62 -14.10 -15.28 7.98
CA TYR A 62 -14.09 -13.98 8.64
C TYR A 62 -12.91 -13.13 8.20
N VAL A 63 -11.71 -13.73 8.07
CA VAL A 63 -10.51 -13.03 7.61
C VAL A 63 -10.71 -12.48 6.21
N ILE A 64 -11.27 -13.27 5.27
CA ILE A 64 -11.48 -12.82 3.89
C ILE A 64 -12.58 -11.74 3.77
N LEU A 65 -13.61 -11.80 4.62
CA LEU A 65 -14.65 -10.78 4.66
C LEU A 65 -14.12 -9.47 5.22
N ILE A 66 -13.39 -9.53 6.34
CA ILE A 66 -12.75 -8.37 6.96
C ILE A 66 -11.73 -7.75 5.99
N SER A 67 -10.94 -8.56 5.28
CA SER A 67 -9.97 -8.02 4.33
C SER A 67 -10.65 -7.23 3.21
N VAL A 68 -11.71 -7.74 2.59
CA VAL A 68 -12.40 -7.00 1.51
C VAL A 68 -13.00 -5.68 2.02
N ILE A 69 -13.47 -5.64 3.27
CA ILE A 69 -14.03 -4.42 3.87
C ILE A 69 -12.93 -3.41 4.19
N VAL A 70 -11.83 -3.84 4.81
CA VAL A 70 -10.72 -2.97 5.21
C VAL A 70 -9.98 -2.40 4.00
N PHE A 71 -9.80 -3.21 2.95
CA PHE A 71 -9.14 -2.80 1.72
C PHE A 71 -10.09 -2.13 0.71
N ALA A 72 -11.35 -1.86 1.08
CA ALA A 72 -12.26 -1.12 0.25
C ALA A 72 -11.77 0.33 0.08
N GLU A 73 -11.79 0.82 -1.18
CA GLU A 73 -11.48 2.19 -1.61
C GLU A 73 -11.79 3.31 -0.59
N PRO A 74 -13.01 3.43 -0.03
CA PRO A 74 -13.33 4.53 0.87
C PRO A 74 -12.50 4.53 2.17
N PHE A 75 -12.06 3.36 2.65
CA PHE A 75 -11.29 3.25 3.89
C PHE A 75 -9.82 3.54 3.66
N ILE A 76 -9.27 3.03 2.55
CA ILE A 76 -7.89 3.32 2.10
C ILE A 76 -7.71 4.82 1.85
N TYR A 77 -8.64 5.45 1.13
CA TYR A 77 -8.57 6.88 0.83
C TYR A 77 -8.61 7.74 2.10
N ALA A 78 -9.51 7.40 3.04
CA ALA A 78 -9.59 8.09 4.33
C ALA A 78 -8.29 7.96 5.13
N ALA A 79 -7.70 6.76 5.20
CA ALA A 79 -6.45 6.51 5.90
C ALA A 79 -5.24 7.20 5.24
N ALA A 80 -5.17 7.20 3.90
CA ALA A 80 -4.07 7.82 3.15
C ALA A 80 -4.09 9.36 3.21
N VAL A 81 -5.28 9.97 3.14
CA VAL A 81 -5.39 11.43 3.23
C VAL A 81 -5.08 11.91 4.65
N THR A 82 -5.58 11.21 5.66
CA THR A 82 -5.30 11.55 7.06
C THR A 82 -3.82 11.38 7.40
N SER A 83 -3.17 10.31 6.94
CA SER A 83 -1.73 10.09 7.16
C SER A 83 -0.87 11.20 6.54
N THR A 84 -1.25 11.73 5.36
CA THR A 84 -0.54 12.84 4.71
C THR A 84 -0.64 14.14 5.51
N LYS A 85 -1.83 14.44 6.03
CA LYS A 85 -2.05 15.63 6.86
C LYS A 85 -1.28 15.54 8.18
N ILE A 86 -1.33 14.39 8.83
CA ILE A 86 -0.60 14.13 10.08
C ILE A 86 0.90 14.20 9.84
N SER A 87 1.39 13.57 8.77
CA SER A 87 2.80 13.62 8.40
C SER A 87 3.27 15.05 8.21
N THR A 88 2.50 15.89 7.50
CA THR A 88 2.84 17.31 7.33
C THR A 88 2.84 18.08 8.66
N ALA A 89 1.93 17.74 9.58
CA ALA A 89 1.84 18.35 10.90
C ALA A 89 2.97 17.90 11.86
N LEU A 90 3.52 16.69 11.67
CA LEU A 90 4.59 16.15 12.52
C LEU A 90 5.98 16.31 11.88
N SER A 91 6.05 16.59 10.59
CA SER A 91 7.31 16.66 9.85
C SER A 91 8.17 17.84 10.24
N CYS A 92 7.60 18.93 10.78
CA CYS A 92 8.36 20.11 11.15
C CYS A 92 7.83 20.73 12.46
N SER A 93 8.75 21.19 13.30
CA SER A 93 8.44 21.96 14.50
C SER A 93 9.04 23.37 14.38
N PRO A 94 8.22 24.44 14.38
CA PRO A 94 6.75 24.46 14.30
C PRO A 94 6.21 24.08 12.91
N VAL A 95 4.94 23.68 12.79
CA VAL A 95 4.30 23.30 11.50
C VAL A 95 4.40 24.39 10.44
N SER A 96 4.33 25.67 10.86
CA SER A 96 4.48 26.82 9.97
C SER A 96 5.84 26.88 9.27
N TYR A 97 6.87 26.22 9.82
CA TYR A 97 8.20 26.15 9.22
C TYR A 97 8.21 25.39 7.89
N PHE A 98 7.33 24.39 7.72
CA PHE A 98 7.23 23.64 6.46
C PHE A 98 7.01 24.56 5.25
N TRP A 99 6.09 25.54 5.40
CA TRP A 99 5.75 26.50 4.35
C TRP A 99 6.71 27.69 4.28
N ASN A 100 7.24 28.15 5.42
CA ASN A 100 8.05 29.36 5.51
C ASN A 100 9.57 29.13 5.51
N ARG A 101 10.04 27.89 5.30
CA ARG A 101 11.48 27.56 5.34
C ARG A 101 12.32 28.36 4.35
N TYR A 102 11.75 28.73 3.20
CA TYR A 102 12.42 29.53 2.16
C TYR A 102 12.29 31.05 2.40
N LEU A 103 11.40 31.46 3.31
CA LEU A 103 11.17 32.86 3.69
C LEU A 103 12.04 33.28 4.90
N GLY A 104 12.99 32.43 5.33
CA GLY A 104 13.89 32.73 6.45
C GLY A 104 13.31 32.45 7.84
N ALA A 105 12.22 31.68 7.95
CA ALA A 105 11.72 31.23 9.24
C ALA A 105 12.76 30.34 9.97
N ARG A 106 12.66 30.23 11.31
CA ARG A 106 13.49 29.31 12.11
C ARG A 106 12.66 28.10 12.53
N GLY A 107 13.23 26.91 12.38
CA GLY A 107 12.60 25.66 12.76
C GLY A 107 13.45 24.47 12.34
N SER A 108 13.00 23.27 12.68
CA SER A 108 13.64 22.02 12.26
C SER A 108 12.59 21.08 11.67
N CYS A 109 12.96 20.35 10.62
CA CYS A 109 12.13 19.32 10.00
C CYS A 109 12.80 17.95 10.11
N ILE A 110 12.00 16.90 10.02
CA ILE A 110 12.48 15.53 9.89
C ILE A 110 13.35 15.39 8.63
N ASN A 111 14.38 14.56 8.72
CA ASN A 111 15.22 14.28 7.56
C ASN A 111 14.45 13.36 6.60
N GLY A 112 14.04 13.90 5.45
CA GLY A 112 13.30 13.14 4.44
C GLY A 112 14.05 11.90 3.94
N GLY A 113 15.38 12.00 3.77
CA GLY A 113 16.21 10.86 3.37
C GLY A 113 16.16 9.72 4.38
N LEU A 114 16.28 10.03 5.67
CA LEU A 114 16.16 9.03 6.74
C LEU A 114 14.74 8.43 6.82
N PHE A 115 13.72 9.25 6.62
CA PHE A 115 12.33 8.80 6.60
C PHE A 115 12.07 7.76 5.50
N PHE A 116 12.44 8.09 4.25
CA PHE A 116 12.27 7.16 3.13
C PHE A 116 13.14 5.91 3.26
N PHE A 117 14.36 6.06 3.76
CA PHE A 117 15.24 4.92 4.02
C PHE A 117 14.63 3.96 5.05
N THR A 118 14.11 4.49 6.16
CA THR A 118 13.45 3.69 7.19
C THR A 118 12.19 3.01 6.65
N SER A 119 11.38 3.73 5.88
CA SER A 119 10.20 3.16 5.22
C SER A 119 10.57 2.03 4.26
N GLY A 120 11.68 2.16 3.54
CA GLY A 120 12.20 1.11 2.66
C GLY A 120 12.59 -0.15 3.42
N ILE A 121 13.23 0.00 4.59
CA ILE A 121 13.56 -1.15 5.46
C ILE A 121 12.29 -1.84 5.94
N VAL A 122 11.30 -1.10 6.43
CA VAL A 122 10.04 -1.68 6.89
C VAL A 122 9.34 -2.44 5.76
N ASN A 123 9.26 -1.84 4.57
CA ASN A 123 8.66 -2.50 3.40
C ASN A 123 9.38 -3.80 3.04
N MET A 124 10.72 -3.83 3.11
CA MET A 124 11.49 -5.04 2.87
C MET A 124 11.26 -6.11 3.95
N LEU A 125 11.06 -5.71 5.21
CA LEU A 125 10.73 -6.64 6.30
C LEU A 125 9.34 -7.25 6.11
N ASP A 126 8.37 -6.48 5.63
CA ASP A 126 7.01 -6.97 5.38
C ASP A 126 7.00 -8.11 4.35
N ASP A 127 7.81 -8.01 3.29
CA ASP A 127 7.96 -9.08 2.30
C ASP A 127 8.47 -10.39 2.94
N ILE A 128 9.43 -10.29 3.87
CA ILE A 128 9.94 -11.44 4.62
C ILE A 128 8.86 -12.03 5.51
N VAL A 129 8.10 -11.20 6.22
CA VAL A 129 7.03 -11.66 7.11
C VAL A 129 5.95 -12.40 6.32
N ILE A 130 5.52 -11.87 5.17
CA ILE A 130 4.50 -12.48 4.32
C ILE A 130 4.94 -13.86 3.84
N LEU A 131 6.21 -14.03 3.44
CA LEU A 131 6.75 -15.33 3.03
C LEU A 131 6.78 -16.36 4.17
N LEU A 132 6.89 -15.91 5.42
CA LEU A 132 6.97 -16.78 6.60
C LEU A 132 5.60 -17.19 7.15
N VAL A 133 4.54 -16.37 6.98
CA VAL A 133 3.17 -16.65 7.46
C VAL A 133 2.69 -18.09 7.19
N PRO A 134 2.82 -18.66 5.99
CA PRO A 134 2.33 -20.01 5.68
C PRO A 134 3.25 -21.16 6.12
N VAL A 135 4.49 -20.89 6.53
CA VAL A 135 5.50 -21.91 6.87
C VAL A 135 5.05 -22.83 8.03
N PRO A 136 4.54 -22.31 9.16
CA PRO A 136 4.09 -23.16 10.27
C PRO A 136 2.97 -24.12 9.83
N ARG A 137 2.00 -23.62 9.04
CA ARG A 137 0.88 -24.41 8.53
C ARG A 137 1.31 -25.52 7.58
N ILE A 138 2.27 -25.24 6.70
CA ILE A 138 2.83 -26.27 5.80
C ILE A 138 3.59 -27.34 6.59
N TRP A 139 4.22 -26.97 7.71
CA TRP A 139 4.95 -27.93 8.53
C TRP A 139 4.04 -29.00 9.14
N GLU A 140 2.90 -28.57 9.68
CA GLU A 140 1.88 -29.44 10.30
C GLU A 140 1.21 -30.41 9.32
N LEU A 141 1.18 -30.06 8.03
CA LEU A 141 0.49 -30.86 7.03
C LEU A 141 1.30 -32.12 6.67
N GLN A 142 0.70 -33.30 6.90
CA GLN A 142 1.32 -34.62 6.64
C GLN A 142 1.39 -34.95 5.14
N MET A 143 2.23 -34.22 4.41
CA MET A 143 2.47 -34.43 2.98
C MET A 143 3.84 -35.05 2.69
N ASN A 144 3.95 -35.65 1.51
CA ASN A 144 5.20 -36.21 1.02
C ASN A 144 6.26 -35.12 0.79
N LYS A 145 7.53 -35.38 1.13
CA LYS A 145 8.59 -34.34 1.16
C LYS A 145 8.79 -33.61 -0.18
N ARG A 146 8.56 -34.30 -1.31
CA ARG A 146 8.63 -33.70 -2.66
C ARG A 146 7.58 -32.60 -2.85
N THR A 147 6.33 -32.85 -2.48
CA THR A 147 5.25 -31.86 -2.60
C THR A 147 5.48 -30.67 -1.66
N LYS A 148 6.01 -30.93 -0.46
CA LYS A 148 6.39 -29.89 0.49
C LYS A 148 7.41 -28.93 -0.13
N PHE A 149 8.45 -29.45 -0.78
CA PHE A 149 9.46 -28.63 -1.45
C PHE A 149 8.90 -27.85 -2.65
N SER A 150 7.99 -28.43 -3.44
CA SER A 150 7.32 -27.73 -4.54
C SER A 150 6.50 -26.52 -4.06
N ILE A 151 5.80 -26.64 -2.93
CA ILE A 151 5.01 -25.53 -2.36
C ILE A 151 5.94 -24.39 -1.92
N PHE A 152 7.07 -24.70 -1.27
CA PHE A 152 8.09 -23.70 -0.93
C PHE A 152 8.65 -23.00 -2.18
N GLY A 153 8.90 -23.75 -3.26
CA GLY A 153 9.39 -23.18 -4.51
C GLY A 153 8.41 -22.18 -5.16
N ILE A 154 7.12 -22.50 -5.18
CA ILE A 154 6.09 -21.59 -5.70
C ILE A 154 5.98 -20.31 -4.85
N MET A 155 6.12 -20.44 -3.54
CA MET A 155 6.03 -19.30 -2.62
C MET A 155 7.20 -18.33 -2.77
N LEU A 156 8.43 -18.86 -2.95
CA LEU A 156 9.60 -18.04 -3.24
C LEU A 156 9.51 -17.35 -4.60
N LEU A 157 8.95 -18.02 -5.60
CA LEU A 157 8.66 -17.43 -6.91
C LEU A 157 7.66 -16.27 -6.84
N GLY A 158 6.74 -16.29 -5.87
CA GLY A 158 5.78 -15.20 -5.67
C GLY A 158 6.31 -14.01 -4.87
N GLY A 159 7.49 -14.12 -4.26
CA GLY A 159 8.13 -13.05 -3.47
C GLY A 159 9.36 -12.41 -4.12
N LEU A 160 9.63 -12.71 -5.40
CA LEU A 160 10.75 -12.17 -6.18
C LEU A 160 10.25 -11.23 -7.29
#